data_AF-A0AA50XGT0-F1
#
_entry.id   AF-A0AA50XGT0-F1
#
_cell.length_a   1.000
_cell.length_b   1.000
_cell.length_c   1.000
_cell.angle_alpha   90.00
_cell.angle_beta   90.00
_cell.angle_gamma   90.00
#
_symmetry.space_group_name_H-M   'P 1'
#
loop_
_entity.id
_entity.type
_entity.pdbx_description
1 polymer ?
#
loop_
_entity_poly.entity_id
_entity_poly.type
_entity_poly.pdbx_seq_one_letter_code
_entity_poly.pdbx_strand_id
1 'polypeptide(L)' 'TDTRRRVKLYALNADRQWDDRGTGHVSSCYVERLKGTSLLVRAESDGTLLLESKIQPDTAYQKQQDTLIVWSEGDNFDLA' A
#
# COMPACT_ATOMS: atom_id res chain seq x y z
N THR A 1 6.17 -9.07 18.87
CA THR A 1 6.19 -8.17 17.70
C THR A 1 5.36 -8.81 16.62
N ASP A 2 4.26 -8.18 16.19
CA ASP A 2 3.33 -8.76 15.20
C ASP A 2 3.98 -8.69 13.81
N THR A 3 4.54 -9.81 13.34
CA THR A 3 5.17 -9.88 12.02
C THR A 3 4.20 -10.26 10.90
N ARG A 4 2.98 -10.70 11.25
CA ARG A 4 2.00 -11.20 10.28
C ARG A 4 1.54 -10.10 9.32
N ARG A 5 1.47 -8.85 9.80
CA ARG A 5 1.05 -7.70 9.00
C ARG A 5 2.16 -6.71 8.69
N ARG A 6 3.42 -7.10 8.93
CA ARG A 6 4.57 -6.25 8.61
C ARG A 6 4.82 -6.28 7.10
N VAL A 7 4.86 -5.10 6.48
CA VAL A 7 4.99 -4.92 5.02
C VAL A 7 6.04 -3.86 4.70
N LYS A 8 6.54 -3.89 3.48
CA LYS A 8 7.34 -2.82 2.90
C LYS A 8 6.58 -2.24 1.72
N LEU A 9 6.43 -0.92 1.68
CA LEU A 9 5.72 -0.23 0.62
C LEU A 9 6.70 0.17 -0.47
N TYR A 10 6.35 -0.11 -1.73
CA TYR A 10 7.10 0.33 -2.88
C TYR A 10 6.25 1.20 -3.81
N ALA A 11 6.90 2.14 -4.48
CA ALA A 11 6.30 2.93 -5.56
C ALA A 11 7.18 2.85 -6.80
N LEU A 12 6.58 2.66 -7.98
CA LEU A 12 7.31 2.65 -9.23
C LEU A 12 7.68 4.09 -9.62
N ASN A 13 8.95 4.34 -9.86
CA ASN A 13 9.48 5.65 -10.23
C ASN A 13 9.55 5.85 -11.75
N ALA A 14 9.95 7.05 -12.18
CA ALA A 14 10.05 7.42 -13.60
C ALA A 14 11.04 6.55 -14.40
N ASP A 15 12.06 5.99 -13.74
CA ASP A 15 13.06 5.09 -14.33
C ASP A 15 12.58 3.63 -14.38
N ARG A 16 11.30 3.38 -14.05
CA ARG A 16 10.69 2.04 -13.94
C ARG A 16 11.39 1.15 -12.91
N GLN A 17 11.86 1.75 -11.83
CA GLN A 17 12.44 1.06 -10.68
C GLN A 17 11.53 1.22 -9.47
N TRP A 18 11.53 0.22 -8.59
CA TRP A 18 10.73 0.23 -7.37
C TRP A 18 11.50 0.95 -6.25
N ASP A 19 11.00 2.10 -5.83
CA ASP A 19 11.53 2.86 -4.69
C ASP A 19 10.94 2.32 -3.38
N ASP A 20 11.79 2.00 -2.41
CA ASP A 20 11.38 1.65 -1.04
C ASP A 20 10.87 2.92 -0.33
N ARG A 21 9.56 2.92 -0.02
CA ARG A 21 8.88 4.02 0.67
C ARG A 21 8.89 3.84 2.19
N GLY A 22 9.36 2.70 2.69
CA GLY A 22 9.47 2.40 4.11
C GLY A 22 8.83 1.07 4.51
N THR A 23 9.12 0.67 5.74
CA THR A 23 8.56 -0.53 6.36
C THR A 23 7.52 -0.15 7.41
N GLY A 24 6.40 -0.87 7.44
CA GLY A 24 5.26 -0.56 8.29
C GLY A 24 4.39 -1.76 8.58
N HIS A 25 3.27 -1.52 9.26
CA HIS A 25 2.24 -2.52 9.50
C HIS A 25 0.96 -2.16 8.75
N VAL A 26 0.46 -3.11 7.95
CA VAL A 26 -0.76 -2.92 7.15
C VAL A 26 -2.03 -3.23 7.96
N SER A 27 -3.06 -2.44 7.76
CA SER A 27 -4.42 -2.70 8.25
C SER A 27 -5.45 -2.28 7.21
N SER A 28 -6.70 -2.70 7.43
CA SER A 28 -7.83 -2.29 6.61
C SER A 28 -8.94 -1.76 7.50
N CYS A 29 -9.47 -0.58 7.18
CA CYS A 29 -10.63 0.00 7.86
C CYS A 29 -11.44 0.89 6.92
N TYR A 30 -12.67 1.20 7.33
CA TYR A 30 -13.48 2.19 6.61
C TYR A 30 -12.99 3.60 6.93
N VAL A 31 -12.67 4.37 5.89
CA VAL A 31 -12.20 5.76 6.01
C VAL A 31 -13.31 6.68 5.51
N GLU A 32 -13.89 7.45 6.44
CA GLU A 32 -15.08 8.28 6.17
C GLU A 32 -14.85 9.29 5.04
N ARG A 33 -13.70 9.98 5.06
CA ARG A 33 -13.33 10.96 4.03
C ARG A 33 -13.18 10.37 2.62
N LEU A 34 -12.87 9.06 2.52
CA LEU A 34 -12.75 8.32 1.26
C LEU A 34 -14.05 7.57 0.90
N LYS A 35 -15.01 7.51 1.83
CA LYS A 35 -16.27 6.78 1.70
C LYS A 35 -16.03 5.33 1.26
N GLY A 36 -15.16 4.62 1.97
CA GLY A 36 -14.85 3.24 1.63
C GLY A 36 -13.81 2.58 2.52
N THR A 37 -13.76 1.25 2.42
CA THR A 37 -12.68 0.43 2.99
C THR A 37 -11.36 0.78 2.33
N SER A 38 -10.33 1.04 3.13
CA SER A 38 -9.03 1.50 2.69
C SER A 38 -7.91 0.65 3.31
N LEU A 39 -6.81 0.52 2.58
CA LEU A 39 -5.54 -0.01 3.07
C LEU A 39 -4.77 1.13 3.75
N LEU A 40 -4.34 0.88 4.98
CA LEU A 40 -3.51 1.78 5.76
C LEU A 40 -2.18 1.11 6.07
N VAL A 41 -1.06 1.83 5.89
CA VAL A 41 0.26 1.37 6.34
C VAL A 41 0.82 2.41 7.31
N ARG A 42 1.10 1.98 8.55
CA ARG A 42 1.77 2.83 9.56
C ARG A 42 3.24 2.46 9.68
N ALA A 43 4.13 3.45 9.60
CA ALA A 43 5.56 3.29 9.66
C ALA A 43 6.02 2.65 10.99
N GLU A 44 7.02 1.76 10.93
CA GLU A 44 7.65 1.23 12.14
C GLU A 44 8.52 2.25 12.88
N SER A 45 9.03 3.26 12.17
CA SER A 45 9.96 4.26 12.70
C SER A 45 9.32 5.22 13.69
N ASP A 46 8.15 5.76 13.35
CA ASP A 46 7.50 6.87 14.07
C ASP A 46 5.96 6.78 14.09
N GLY A 47 5.38 5.73 13.52
CA GLY A 47 3.93 5.53 13.46
C GLY A 47 3.19 6.43 12.46
N THR A 48 3.93 7.21 11.65
CA THR A 48 3.34 8.03 10.58
C THR A 48 2.63 7.18 9.53
N LEU A 49 1.70 7.78 8.81
CA LEU A 49 0.93 7.09 7.78
C LEU A 49 1.73 7.08 6.47
N LEU A 50 2.20 5.91 6.05
CA LEU A 50 2.91 5.70 4.79
C LEU A 50 1.95 5.54 3.60
N LEU A 51 0.77 4.94 3.84
CA LEU A 51 -0.23 4.68 2.81
C LEU A 51 -1.66 4.96 3.32
N GLU A 52 -2.37 5.74 2.50
CA GLU A 52 -3.77 6.24 2.49
C GLU A 52 -4.71 5.70 1.40
N SER A 53 -4.77 4.41 1.05
CA SER A 53 -5.35 3.99 -0.25
C SER A 53 -6.75 3.38 -0.12
N LYS A 54 -7.74 3.92 -0.82
CA LYS A 54 -9.09 3.33 -0.89
C LYS A 54 -9.06 2.10 -1.79
N ILE A 55 -9.69 1.01 -1.36
CA ILE A 55 -9.90 -0.16 -2.21
C ILE A 55 -11.00 0.18 -3.23
N GLN A 56 -10.62 0.38 -4.48
CA GLN A 56 -11.57 0.66 -5.56
C GLN A 56 -12.05 -0.64 -6.21
N PRO A 57 -13.35 -0.77 -6.54
CA PRO A 57 -13.91 -2.01 -7.09
C PRO A 57 -13.39 -2.33 -8.50
N ASP A 58 -12.94 -1.32 -9.23
CA ASP A 58 -12.46 -1.37 -10.61
C ASP A 58 -10.93 -1.43 -10.72
N THR A 59 -10.20 -1.21 -9.62
CA THR A 59 -8.73 -1.37 -9.60
C THR A 59 -8.35 -2.85 -9.71
N ALA A 60 -7.47 -3.16 -10.66
CA ALA A 60 -6.94 -4.51 -10.85
C ALA A 60 -5.79 -4.79 -9.86
N TYR A 61 -6.12 -5.28 -8.67
CA TYR A 61 -5.13 -5.76 -7.69
C TYR A 61 -4.56 -7.12 -8.09
N GLN A 62 -3.24 -7.24 -8.16
CA GLN A 62 -2.56 -8.45 -8.59
C GLN A 62 -1.73 -9.04 -7.45
N LYS A 63 -1.96 -10.32 -7.15
CA LYS A 63 -1.09 -11.08 -6.25
C LYS A 63 0.10 -11.63 -7.04
N GLN A 64 1.33 -11.27 -6.67
CA GLN A 64 2.57 -11.77 -7.28
C GLN A 64 3.46 -12.46 -6.25
N GLN A 65 4.18 -13.51 -6.66
CA GLN A 65 5.19 -14.23 -5.83
C GLN A 65 4.71 -14.55 -4.40
N ASP A 66 3.42 -14.90 -4.27
CA ASP A 66 2.70 -15.19 -3.03
C ASP A 66 2.55 -14.08 -1.99
N THR A 67 3.41 -13.08 -1.99
CA THR A 67 3.55 -12.09 -0.90
C THR A 67 3.38 -10.65 -1.34
N LEU A 68 3.37 -10.38 -2.65
CA LEU A 68 3.20 -9.03 -3.20
C LEU A 68 1.75 -8.80 -3.63
N ILE A 69 1.27 -7.59 -3.39
CA ILE A 69 0.01 -7.08 -3.94
C ILE A 69 0.38 -5.85 -4.75
N VAL A 70 0.25 -5.92 -6.07
CA VAL A 70 0.62 -4.83 -6.98
C VAL A 70 -0.64 -4.22 -7.58
N TRP A 71 -0.73 -2.90 -7.64
CA TRP A 71 -1.84 -2.19 -8.28
C TRP A 71 -1.43 -0.81 -8.77
N SER A 72 -2.22 -0.27 -9.71
CA SER A 72 -2.13 1.13 -10.11
C SER A 72 -3.11 1.95 -9.27
N GLU A 73 -2.59 2.88 -8.47
CA GLU A 73 -3.37 3.79 -7.62
C GLU A 73 -3.98 4.95 -8.42
N GLY A 74 -3.37 5.29 -9.56
CA GLY A 74 -3.84 6.28 -10.53
C GLY A 74 -3.00 6.23 -11.81
N ASP A 75 -3.22 7.17 -12.71
CA ASP A 75 -2.47 7.23 -13.98
C ASP A 75 -0.96 7.34 -13.73
N ASN A 76 -0.21 6.31 -14.16
CA ASN A 76 1.25 6.18 -13.97
C ASN A 76 1.72 6.19 -12.50
N PHE A 77 0.88 5.75 -11.56
CA PHE A 77 1.27 5.60 -10.15
C PHE A 77 1.03 4.18 -9.67
N ASP A 78 2.06 3.33 -9.81
CA ASP A 78 2.02 1.92 -9.42
C ASP A 78 2.62 1.71 -8.02
N LEU A 79 1.94 0.88 -7.22
CA LEU A 79 2.28 0.55 -5.84
C LEU A 79 2.41 -0.96 -5.65
N ALA A 80 3.25 -1.37 -4.70
CA ALA A 80 3.42 -2.75 -4.26
C ALA A 80 3.66 -2.87 -2.75
#